data_AF-A0A9P8UGE3-F1
#
_entry.id   AF-A0A9P8UGE3-F1
#
_cell.length_a   1.000
_cell.length_b   1.000
_cell.length_c   1.000
_cell.angle_alpha   90.00
_cell.angle_beta   90.00
_cell.angle_gamma   90.00
#
_symmetry.space_group_name_H-M   'P 1'
#
loop_
_entity.id
_entity.type
_entity.pdbx_description
1 polymer ?
#
loop_
_entity_poly.entity_id
_entity_poly.type
_entity_poly.pdbx_seq_one_letter_code
_entity_poly.pdbx_strand_id
1 'polypeptide(L)'
;MSPAAFLRNGLRVLIPFAVILTTYLYLYPVFLGCAFPLPDSQPASAAFQSTLRQHIGNGQPNLAPFRLLALGDPQIEGDTSLPSYYREPFKHLNNFARQVTFKTSHSSFRERVRQSLHDLVDVYLEDVPDAIETIRKRIDLFGNDFYLAHIYRTLKWWTKPSHVTVLGDLVGSQWIGDEEFERRSWRYWNRAFHGGERVPDEVAVPPADEYEVTGYLGSEPTNGTIWRKRIINIAGNHDVGYAGDLTVERLERFERVFGKAAYELRFELPITNETVSATIMGANGNPDSTRLAPEIRIVVINNMNLDTPAITPELQDHTYSFVNDVINTAAAVEYQGHFTVVLTHIPLYKPEGVCVDAPYFDFHSSDDGGGVKEQYQLSADASKGFLEGIFGLSGDANAPGNGNGRRGVILNGHDHEGCDIYHFINQTEETSEDHKWETVRWSDAQNRDIPGQPGHPGLRELTVRSMMGGFGGNAGLLSAWFDEETWEWKFEFVNCALGKQYLWWFVHIIDLITIGAILVCAIWNVLLAAGVVEDRWPAFIASGVEKSAVSPKAENNVAVPGGNSVVKSG
;
A
#
# COMPACT_ATOMS: atom_id res chain seq x y z
N MET A 1 -8.88 38.80 -30.92
CA MET A 1 -8.01 37.65 -31.24
C MET A 1 -8.85 36.58 -31.94
N SER A 2 -8.40 36.03 -33.07
CA SER A 2 -9.18 35.01 -33.80
C SER A 2 -9.22 33.67 -33.05
N PRO A 3 -10.22 32.80 -33.32
CA PRO A 3 -10.28 31.46 -32.72
C PRO A 3 -8.99 30.65 -32.90
N ALA A 4 -8.42 30.65 -34.11
CA ALA A 4 -7.16 29.96 -34.38
C ALA A 4 -6.00 30.53 -33.56
N ALA A 5 -5.91 31.86 -33.44
CA ALA A 5 -4.88 32.51 -32.63
C ALA A 5 -5.05 32.24 -31.12
N PHE A 6 -6.29 32.21 -30.62
CA PHE A 6 -6.60 31.86 -29.22
C PHE A 6 -6.17 30.42 -28.91
N LEU A 7 -6.59 29.45 -29.73
CA LEU A 7 -6.23 28.04 -29.56
C LEU A 7 -4.71 27.83 -29.59
N ARG A 8 -4.02 28.44 -30.55
CA ARG A 8 -2.56 28.37 -30.66
C ARG A 8 -1.86 28.97 -29.44
N ASN A 9 -2.33 30.11 -28.93
CA ASN A 9 -1.74 30.73 -27.75
C ASN A 9 -2.02 29.92 -26.48
N GLY A 10 -3.21 29.33 -26.34
CA GLY A 10 -3.52 28.39 -25.26
C GLY A 10 -2.61 27.17 -25.28
N LEU A 11 -2.45 26.53 -26.44
CA LEU A 11 -1.57 25.37 -26.62
C LEU A 11 -0.09 25.66 -26.30
N ARG A 12 0.40 26.88 -26.56
CA ARG A 12 1.76 27.29 -26.18
C ARG A 12 2.00 27.28 -24.67
N VAL A 13 0.96 27.36 -23.86
CA VAL A 13 1.06 27.27 -22.40
C VAL A 13 0.71 25.86 -21.93
N LEU A 14 -0.36 25.28 -22.46
CA LEU A 14 -0.84 23.95 -22.06
C LEU A 14 0.18 22.85 -22.36
N ILE A 15 0.81 22.86 -23.54
CA ILE A 15 1.75 21.79 -23.92
C ILE A 15 2.97 21.74 -22.99
N PRO A 16 3.73 22.85 -22.76
CA PRO A 16 4.85 22.80 -21.82
C PRO A 16 4.42 22.44 -20.40
N PHE A 17 3.26 22.94 -19.96
CA PHE A 17 2.75 22.66 -18.62
C PHE A 17 2.40 21.17 -18.44
N ALA A 18 1.66 20.58 -19.38
CA ALA A 18 1.37 19.16 -19.44
C ALA A 18 2.66 18.33 -19.41
N VAL A 19 3.60 18.63 -20.31
CA VAL A 19 4.90 17.92 -20.39
C VAL A 19 5.67 17.96 -19.07
N ILE A 20 5.73 19.12 -18.39
CA ILE A 20 6.41 19.25 -17.09
C ILE A 20 5.73 18.36 -16.05
N LEU A 21 4.41 18.42 -15.96
CA LEU A 21 3.63 17.63 -15.00
C LEU A 21 3.74 16.13 -15.25
N THR A 22 3.57 15.67 -16.49
CA THR A 22 3.72 14.27 -16.86
C THR A 22 5.15 13.79 -16.61
N THR A 23 6.16 14.62 -16.91
CA THR A 23 7.57 14.29 -16.62
C THR A 23 7.79 14.11 -15.13
N TYR A 24 7.27 15.03 -14.30
CA TYR A 24 7.34 14.88 -12.84
C TYR A 24 6.65 13.60 -12.37
N LEU A 25 5.43 13.34 -12.84
CA LEU A 25 4.65 12.18 -12.41
C LEU A 25 5.32 10.84 -12.76
N TYR A 26 5.88 10.71 -13.97
CA TYR A 26 6.51 9.47 -14.43
C TYR A 26 7.98 9.32 -14.01
N LEU A 27 8.62 10.39 -13.54
CA LEU A 27 9.98 10.36 -12.98
C LEU A 27 10.01 10.77 -11.51
N TYR A 28 8.88 10.70 -10.80
CA TYR A 28 8.78 11.11 -9.40
C TYR A 28 9.81 10.42 -8.51
N PRO A 29 10.17 9.12 -8.68
CA PRO A 29 11.16 8.50 -7.82
C PRO A 29 12.56 9.10 -8.05
N VAL A 30 12.81 9.63 -9.25
CA VAL A 30 14.06 10.31 -9.58
C VAL A 30 14.12 11.66 -8.85
N PHE A 31 13.04 12.44 -8.91
CA PHE A 31 12.95 13.74 -8.26
C PHE A 31 12.95 13.64 -6.73
N LEU A 32 12.37 12.58 -6.17
CA LEU A 32 12.33 12.32 -4.74
C LEU A 32 13.55 11.57 -4.21
N GLY A 33 14.48 11.18 -5.08
CA GLY A 33 15.69 10.47 -4.66
C GLY A 33 15.44 9.05 -4.14
N CYS A 34 14.33 8.42 -4.53
CA CYS A 34 13.95 7.10 -4.02
C CYS A 34 14.96 6.04 -4.48
N ALA A 35 15.57 5.34 -3.52
CA ALA A 35 16.52 4.28 -3.79
C ALA A 35 16.54 3.30 -2.61
N PHE A 36 16.86 2.04 -2.91
CA PHE A 36 17.12 1.05 -1.87
C PHE A 36 18.35 1.49 -1.03
N PRO A 37 18.28 1.40 0.31
CA PRO A 37 19.44 1.65 1.16
C PRO A 37 20.62 0.76 0.75
N LEU A 38 21.84 1.29 0.85
CA LEU A 38 23.05 0.56 0.52
C LEU A 38 23.69 -0.05 1.77
N PRO A 39 24.53 -1.08 1.60
CA PRO A 39 25.40 -1.57 2.67
C PRO A 39 26.21 -0.46 3.35
N ASP A 40 26.53 -0.68 4.62
CA ASP A 40 27.29 0.23 5.49
C ASP A 40 26.58 1.56 5.79
N SER A 41 25.25 1.59 5.66
CA SER A 41 24.40 2.75 5.95
C SER A 41 24.87 4.03 5.24
N GLN A 42 25.34 3.86 4.00
CA GLN A 42 25.77 4.98 3.16
C GLN A 42 24.64 6.00 2.96
N PRO A 43 24.97 7.29 2.73
CA PRO A 43 23.97 8.34 2.60
C PRO A 43 23.02 8.08 1.43
N ALA A 44 21.79 8.58 1.55
CA ALA A 44 20.75 8.43 0.52
C ALA A 44 21.19 8.92 -0.88
N SER A 45 22.09 9.92 -0.94
CA SER A 45 22.68 10.39 -2.20
C SER A 45 23.53 9.32 -2.91
N ALA A 46 24.26 8.49 -2.16
CA ALA A 46 25.02 7.37 -2.70
C ALA A 46 24.09 6.26 -3.20
N ALA A 47 23.03 5.95 -2.44
CA ALA A 47 21.98 5.00 -2.84
C ALA A 47 21.32 5.42 -4.16
N PHE A 48 20.99 6.70 -4.29
CA PHE A 48 20.45 7.26 -5.52
C PHE A 48 21.42 7.14 -6.70
N GLN A 49 22.68 7.54 -6.52
CA GLN A 49 23.71 7.43 -7.57
C GLN A 49 23.94 5.98 -8.00
N SER A 50 23.91 5.04 -7.05
CA SER A 50 24.00 3.60 -7.32
C SER A 50 22.82 3.12 -8.19
N THR A 51 21.59 3.53 -7.84
CA THR A 51 20.39 3.24 -8.64
C THR A 51 20.51 3.81 -10.05
N LEU A 52 20.97 5.06 -10.20
CA LEU A 52 21.20 5.68 -11.51
C LEU A 52 22.24 4.90 -12.34
N ARG A 53 23.34 4.44 -11.73
CA ARG A 53 24.38 3.64 -12.41
C ARG A 53 23.82 2.33 -12.98
N GLN A 54 22.86 1.70 -12.29
CA GLN A 54 22.18 0.50 -12.79
C GLN A 54 21.41 0.76 -14.10
N HIS A 55 21.00 1.99 -14.38
CA HIS A 55 20.30 2.36 -15.62
C HIS A 55 21.25 2.79 -16.75
N ILE A 56 22.44 3.28 -16.43
CA ILE A 56 23.44 3.75 -17.41
C ILE A 56 24.40 2.63 -17.84
N GLY A 57 24.44 1.50 -17.10
CA GLY A 57 25.27 0.34 -17.44
C GLY A 57 26.74 0.46 -17.02
N ASN A 58 27.05 1.39 -16.12
CA ASN A 58 28.42 1.64 -15.64
C ASN A 58 28.64 1.04 -14.24
N GLY A 59 29.28 -0.12 -14.20
CA GLY A 59 29.80 -0.78 -12.99
C GLY A 59 28.86 -1.78 -12.34
N GLN A 60 29.42 -2.62 -11.47
CA GLN A 60 28.71 -3.48 -10.52
C GLN A 60 28.58 -2.68 -9.20
N PRO A 61 27.46 -1.96 -8.95
CA PRO A 61 27.29 -1.27 -7.69
C PRO A 61 27.27 -2.26 -6.51
N ASN A 62 27.86 -1.87 -5.37
CA ASN A 62 27.75 -2.63 -4.12
C ASN A 62 26.30 -2.54 -3.61
N LEU A 63 25.46 -3.47 -4.03
CA LEU A 63 24.03 -3.51 -3.74
C LEU A 63 23.76 -4.54 -2.67
N ALA A 64 22.77 -4.26 -1.83
CA ALA A 64 22.21 -5.27 -0.94
C ALA A 64 21.71 -6.47 -1.76
N PRO A 65 22.14 -7.70 -1.43
CA PRO A 65 21.74 -8.91 -2.16
C PRO A 65 20.23 -9.17 -2.05
N PHE A 66 19.59 -8.72 -0.96
CA PHE A 66 18.15 -8.72 -0.78
C PHE A 66 17.59 -7.30 -0.74
N ARG A 67 16.64 -7.03 -1.63
CA ARG A 67 15.95 -5.75 -1.83
C ARG A 67 14.47 -6.01 -2.05
N LEU A 68 13.65 -5.69 -1.06
CA LEU A 68 12.21 -5.97 -1.04
C LEU A 68 11.43 -4.66 -1.23
N LEU A 69 10.68 -4.58 -2.34
CA LEU A 69 9.67 -3.56 -2.54
C LEU A 69 8.39 -4.00 -1.82
N ALA A 70 8.03 -3.30 -0.75
CA ALA A 70 6.85 -3.59 0.05
C ALA A 70 5.73 -2.58 -0.22
N LEU A 71 4.53 -3.07 -0.47
CA LEU A 71 3.35 -2.27 -0.79
C LEU A 71 2.22 -2.65 0.16
N GLY A 72 1.64 -1.69 0.86
CA GLY A 72 0.56 -1.92 1.83
C GLY A 72 -0.80 -1.50 1.27
N ASP A 73 -1.83 -2.30 1.52
CA ASP A 73 -3.25 -1.99 1.40
C ASP A 73 -3.67 -1.30 0.08
N PRO A 74 -3.50 -1.94 -1.10
CA PRO A 74 -4.04 -1.42 -2.36
C PRO A 74 -5.58 -1.40 -2.39
N GLN A 75 -6.23 -2.29 -1.63
CA GLN A 75 -7.66 -2.40 -1.38
C GLN A 75 -8.54 -2.16 -2.61
N ILE A 76 -8.37 -2.99 -3.65
CA ILE A 76 -9.14 -2.80 -4.89
C ILE A 76 -10.64 -2.97 -4.63
N GLU A 77 -11.36 -1.88 -4.82
CA GLU A 77 -12.82 -1.80 -4.72
C GLU A 77 -13.53 -2.13 -6.06
N GLY A 78 -14.83 -2.40 -6.01
CA GLY A 78 -15.65 -2.79 -7.17
C GLY A 78 -17.09 -2.30 -7.09
N ASP A 79 -17.97 -2.94 -7.85
CA ASP A 79 -19.33 -2.46 -8.07
C ASP A 79 -20.20 -2.44 -6.81
N THR A 80 -19.91 -3.27 -5.79
CA THR A 80 -20.65 -3.20 -4.51
C THR A 80 -20.44 -1.90 -3.74
N SER A 81 -19.43 -1.09 -4.08
CA SER A 81 -19.28 0.27 -3.52
C SER A 81 -20.06 1.34 -4.29
N LEU A 82 -20.80 0.97 -5.34
CA LEU A 82 -21.65 1.90 -6.09
C LEU A 82 -22.97 2.17 -5.33
N PRO A 83 -23.42 3.43 -5.22
CA PRO A 83 -24.69 3.77 -4.55
C PRO A 83 -25.91 3.03 -5.13
N SER A 84 -25.88 2.75 -6.43
CA SER A 84 -26.96 2.10 -7.16
C SER A 84 -26.90 0.56 -7.15
N TYR A 85 -25.87 -0.07 -6.57
CA TYR A 85 -25.68 -1.52 -6.72
C TYR A 85 -26.87 -2.35 -6.23
N TYR A 86 -27.41 -2.00 -5.06
CA TYR A 86 -28.59 -2.65 -4.48
C TYR A 86 -29.92 -1.94 -4.79
N ARG A 87 -29.91 -0.93 -5.67
CA ARG A 87 -31.08 -0.13 -6.03
C ARG A 87 -31.47 -0.38 -7.48
N GLU A 88 -32.76 -0.30 -7.77
CA GLU A 88 -33.23 -0.33 -9.17
C GLU A 88 -32.81 0.98 -9.86
N PRO A 89 -32.07 0.94 -10.98
CA PRO A 89 -31.70 2.14 -11.72
C PRO A 89 -32.94 2.88 -12.22
N PHE A 90 -32.98 4.20 -12.02
CA PHE A 90 -34.08 5.06 -12.49
C PHE A 90 -35.46 4.59 -12.01
N LYS A 91 -35.56 4.18 -10.74
CA LYS A 91 -36.80 3.67 -10.12
C LYS A 91 -37.95 4.67 -10.27
N HIS A 92 -37.70 5.95 -10.02
CA HIS A 92 -38.75 6.98 -10.07
C HIS A 92 -39.16 7.31 -11.49
N LEU A 93 -38.22 7.26 -12.44
CA LEU A 93 -38.55 7.37 -13.87
C LEU A 93 -39.43 6.21 -14.34
N ASN A 94 -39.10 4.98 -13.91
CA ASN A 94 -39.90 3.79 -14.20
C ASN A 94 -41.30 3.92 -13.60
N ASN A 95 -41.41 4.37 -12.35
CA ASN A 95 -42.69 4.58 -11.68
C ASN A 95 -43.51 5.70 -12.35
N PHE A 96 -42.90 6.84 -12.69
CA PHE A 96 -43.51 7.91 -13.46
C PHE A 96 -44.07 7.40 -14.79
N ALA A 97 -43.27 6.64 -15.55
CA ALA A 97 -43.70 6.05 -16.81
C ALA A 97 -44.90 5.09 -16.60
N ARG A 98 -44.88 4.25 -15.56
CA ARG A 98 -46.01 3.37 -15.21
C ARG A 98 -47.26 4.15 -14.82
N GLN A 99 -47.12 5.27 -14.13
CA GLN A 99 -48.25 6.10 -13.74
C GLN A 99 -48.90 6.81 -14.93
N VAL A 100 -48.10 7.40 -15.83
CA VAL A 100 -48.58 8.09 -17.03
C VAL A 100 -49.15 7.11 -18.06
N THR A 101 -48.64 5.87 -18.09
CA THR A 101 -49.17 4.78 -18.93
C THR A 101 -50.34 4.01 -18.30
N PHE A 102 -50.90 4.48 -17.19
CA PHE A 102 -52.04 3.87 -16.48
C PHE A 102 -51.82 2.41 -16.03
N LYS A 103 -50.57 2.01 -15.82
CA LYS A 103 -50.18 0.66 -15.31
C LYS A 103 -50.21 0.55 -13.78
N THR A 104 -50.77 1.53 -13.08
CA THR A 104 -50.89 1.61 -11.61
C THR A 104 -52.35 1.88 -11.22
N SER A 105 -52.77 1.41 -10.03
CA SER A 105 -54.12 1.67 -9.50
C SER A 105 -54.10 2.86 -8.53
N HIS A 106 -55.00 3.82 -8.70
CA HIS A 106 -55.16 4.98 -7.82
C HIS A 106 -56.66 5.27 -7.61
N SER A 107 -57.01 5.80 -6.43
CA SER A 107 -58.40 6.12 -6.06
C SER A 107 -59.01 7.29 -6.84
N SER A 108 -58.19 8.18 -7.42
CA SER A 108 -58.66 9.28 -8.25
C SER A 108 -57.61 9.75 -9.27
N PHE A 109 -58.07 10.47 -10.30
CA PHE A 109 -57.16 11.10 -11.28
C PHE A 109 -56.23 12.15 -10.64
N ARG A 110 -56.74 12.93 -9.67
CA ARG A 110 -55.94 13.92 -8.94
C ARG A 110 -54.79 13.28 -8.17
N GLU A 111 -55.04 12.14 -7.53
CA GLU A 111 -54.02 11.38 -6.81
C GLU A 111 -52.95 10.83 -7.76
N ARG A 112 -53.33 10.33 -8.94
CA ARG A 112 -52.38 9.93 -9.99
C ARG A 112 -51.51 11.11 -10.43
N VAL A 113 -52.11 12.27 -10.72
CA VAL A 113 -51.35 13.47 -11.14
C VAL A 113 -50.37 13.90 -10.05
N ARG A 114 -50.80 13.89 -8.78
CA ARG A 114 -49.93 14.22 -7.64
C ARG A 114 -48.76 13.25 -7.54
N GLN A 115 -49.02 11.95 -7.60
CA GLN A 115 -47.96 10.94 -7.49
C GLN A 115 -47.03 10.96 -8.71
N SER A 116 -47.53 11.32 -9.90
CA SER A 116 -46.70 11.48 -11.10
C SER A 116 -45.80 12.72 -10.99
N LEU A 117 -46.29 13.81 -10.41
CA LEU A 117 -45.45 14.98 -10.13
C LEU A 117 -44.40 14.68 -9.05
N HIS A 118 -44.75 13.92 -8.00
CA HIS A 118 -43.80 13.48 -6.98
C HIS A 118 -42.67 12.66 -7.60
N ASP A 119 -42.99 11.60 -8.35
CA ASP A 119 -41.99 10.77 -9.03
C ASP A 119 -41.15 11.60 -10.02
N LEU A 120 -41.74 12.58 -10.72
CA LEU A 120 -40.98 13.47 -11.60
C LEU A 120 -39.99 14.34 -10.82
N VAL A 121 -40.37 14.86 -9.64
CA VAL A 121 -39.46 15.60 -8.77
C VAL A 121 -38.35 14.67 -8.26
N ASP A 122 -38.68 13.45 -7.85
CA ASP A 122 -37.71 12.45 -7.37
C ASP A 122 -36.75 11.99 -8.48
N VAL A 123 -37.15 12.01 -9.75
CA VAL A 123 -36.22 11.78 -10.87
C VAL A 123 -35.08 12.81 -10.84
N TYR A 124 -35.39 14.08 -10.62
CA TYR A 124 -34.38 15.14 -10.60
C TYR A 124 -33.58 15.20 -9.28
N LEU A 125 -34.20 14.84 -8.16
CA LEU A 125 -33.59 14.95 -6.83
C LEU A 125 -32.89 13.67 -6.36
N GLU A 126 -33.29 12.49 -6.85
CA GLU A 126 -32.75 11.19 -6.45
C GLU A 126 -32.14 10.43 -7.64
N ASP A 127 -32.93 10.12 -8.68
CA ASP A 127 -32.45 9.25 -9.78
C ASP A 127 -31.24 9.86 -10.53
N VAL A 128 -31.31 11.15 -10.88
CA VAL A 128 -30.23 11.85 -11.60
C VAL A 128 -28.96 11.98 -10.74
N PRO A 129 -29.01 12.48 -9.50
CA PRO A 129 -27.84 12.51 -8.62
C PRO A 129 -27.22 11.13 -8.37
N ASP A 130 -28.03 10.10 -8.09
CA ASP A 130 -27.55 8.72 -7.87
C ASP A 130 -26.84 8.17 -9.13
N ALA A 131 -27.37 8.45 -10.32
CA ALA A 131 -26.76 8.05 -11.59
C ALA A 131 -25.42 8.77 -11.82
N ILE A 132 -25.36 10.08 -11.57
CA ILE A 132 -24.12 10.87 -11.68
C ILE A 132 -23.08 10.38 -10.68
N GLU A 133 -23.46 10.12 -9.44
CA GLU A 133 -22.55 9.61 -8.41
C GLU A 133 -22.03 8.21 -8.75
N THR A 134 -22.90 7.33 -9.27
CA THR A 134 -22.51 6.01 -9.75
C THR A 134 -21.47 6.12 -10.88
N ILE A 135 -21.69 6.98 -11.87
CA ILE A 135 -20.73 7.21 -12.96
C ILE A 135 -19.41 7.76 -12.41
N ARG A 136 -19.47 8.75 -11.50
CA ARG A 136 -18.30 9.32 -10.84
C ARG A 136 -17.49 8.25 -10.12
N LYS A 137 -18.14 7.41 -9.29
CA LYS A 137 -17.47 6.35 -8.53
C LYS A 137 -16.86 5.30 -9.45
N ARG A 138 -17.51 4.93 -10.57
CA ARG A 138 -16.91 4.03 -11.57
C ARG A 138 -15.63 4.60 -12.19
N ILE A 139 -15.63 5.90 -12.50
CA ILE A 139 -14.43 6.60 -13.00
C ILE A 139 -13.34 6.61 -11.93
N ASP A 140 -13.71 6.89 -10.67
CA ASP A 140 -12.78 6.88 -9.54
C ASP A 140 -12.16 5.49 -9.33
N LEU A 141 -12.95 4.42 -9.31
CA LEU A 141 -12.46 3.04 -9.23
C LEU A 141 -11.48 2.70 -10.36
N PHE A 142 -11.80 3.13 -11.59
CA PHE A 142 -10.89 2.98 -12.73
C PHE A 142 -9.58 3.73 -12.49
N GLY A 143 -9.64 5.00 -12.07
CA GLY A 143 -8.44 5.79 -11.79
C GLY A 143 -7.60 5.25 -10.65
N ASN A 144 -8.23 4.76 -9.58
CA ASN A 144 -7.54 4.18 -8.42
C ASN A 144 -6.69 2.99 -8.86
N ASP A 145 -7.22 2.08 -9.69
CA ASP A 145 -6.42 0.97 -10.22
C ASP A 145 -5.18 1.44 -10.99
N PHE A 146 -5.32 2.48 -11.83
CA PHE A 146 -4.21 3.01 -12.62
C PHE A 146 -3.25 3.85 -11.80
N TYR A 147 -3.72 4.48 -10.73
CA TYR A 147 -2.89 5.15 -9.74
C TYR A 147 -2.02 4.14 -9.00
N LEU A 148 -2.59 3.04 -8.51
CA LEU A 148 -1.85 1.92 -7.91
C LEU A 148 -0.86 1.31 -8.91
N ALA A 149 -1.30 1.11 -10.16
CA ALA A 149 -0.44 0.63 -11.24
C ALA A 149 0.74 1.56 -11.51
N HIS A 150 0.51 2.87 -11.46
CA HIS A 150 1.55 3.87 -11.66
C HIS A 150 2.63 3.78 -10.60
N ILE A 151 2.25 3.66 -9.32
CA ILE A 151 3.19 3.49 -8.20
C ILE A 151 4.02 2.22 -8.41
N TYR A 152 3.36 1.06 -8.55
CA TYR A 152 4.03 -0.24 -8.69
C TYR A 152 5.01 -0.24 -9.87
N ARG A 153 4.55 0.15 -11.07
CA ARG A 153 5.35 0.07 -12.30
C ARG A 153 6.52 1.05 -12.26
N THR A 154 6.30 2.28 -11.81
CA THR A 154 7.35 3.32 -11.80
C THR A 154 8.42 2.98 -10.78
N LEU A 155 8.05 2.53 -9.58
CA LEU A 155 9.02 2.10 -8.57
C LEU A 155 9.75 0.84 -8.98
N LYS A 156 9.04 -0.20 -9.42
CA LYS A 156 9.67 -1.45 -9.86
C LYS A 156 10.68 -1.20 -11.00
N TRP A 157 10.32 -0.37 -11.97
CA TRP A 157 11.24 0.01 -13.06
C TRP A 157 12.45 0.77 -12.53
N TRP A 158 12.24 1.77 -11.68
CA TRP A 158 13.30 2.65 -11.19
C TRP A 158 14.24 1.96 -10.20
N THR A 159 13.70 1.35 -9.13
CA THR A 159 14.48 0.83 -8.00
C THR A 159 15.03 -0.58 -8.23
N LYS A 160 14.55 -1.29 -9.26
CA LYS A 160 14.99 -2.66 -9.63
C LYS A 160 15.06 -3.61 -8.43
N PRO A 161 13.95 -3.84 -7.70
CA PRO A 161 13.93 -4.71 -6.53
C PRO A 161 14.37 -6.13 -6.89
N SER A 162 14.76 -6.92 -5.88
CA SER A 162 14.94 -8.37 -6.02
C SER A 162 13.65 -9.14 -5.75
N HIS A 163 12.83 -8.63 -4.84
CA HIS A 163 11.58 -9.23 -4.38
C HIS A 163 10.50 -8.15 -4.27
N VAL A 164 9.24 -8.56 -4.41
CA VAL A 164 8.08 -7.68 -4.23
C VAL A 164 7.09 -8.36 -3.29
N THR A 165 6.54 -7.61 -2.34
CA THR A 165 5.46 -8.08 -1.48
C THR A 165 4.30 -7.08 -1.46
N VAL A 166 3.07 -7.60 -1.35
CA VAL A 166 1.87 -6.82 -1.04
C VAL A 166 1.34 -7.31 0.30
N LEU A 167 1.35 -6.42 1.30
CA LEU A 167 1.18 -6.73 2.72
C LEU A 167 -0.29 -6.75 3.13
N GLY A 168 -1.13 -7.47 2.38
CA GLY A 168 -2.56 -7.63 2.66
C GLY A 168 -3.45 -6.52 2.11
N ASP A 169 -4.75 -6.73 2.32
CA ASP A 169 -5.85 -5.95 1.76
C ASP A 169 -5.69 -5.71 0.26
N LEU A 170 -5.52 -6.81 -0.48
CA LEU A 170 -5.34 -6.79 -1.93
C LEU A 170 -6.62 -6.30 -2.62
N VAL A 171 -7.75 -6.86 -2.19
CA VAL A 171 -9.10 -6.59 -2.70
C VAL A 171 -10.06 -6.51 -1.52
N GLY A 172 -11.06 -5.64 -1.59
CA GLY A 172 -12.14 -5.66 -0.60
C GLY A 172 -13.09 -6.85 -0.82
N SER A 173 -12.81 -8.04 -0.31
CA SER A 173 -13.60 -9.25 -0.59
C SER A 173 -14.42 -9.83 0.54
N GLN A 174 -14.22 -9.41 1.79
CA GLN A 174 -14.97 -9.93 2.94
C GLN A 174 -16.49 -10.06 2.70
N TRP A 175 -17.13 -9.07 2.09
CA TRP A 175 -18.61 -9.02 1.94
C TRP A 175 -19.11 -9.07 0.49
N ILE A 176 -18.40 -9.76 -0.40
CA ILE A 176 -18.78 -9.86 -1.83
C ILE A 176 -18.93 -11.32 -2.31
N GLY A 177 -19.78 -11.50 -3.32
CA GLY A 177 -19.93 -12.77 -4.04
C GLY A 177 -18.81 -13.03 -5.05
N ASP A 178 -18.70 -14.27 -5.51
CA ASP A 178 -17.58 -14.75 -6.33
C ASP A 178 -17.42 -14.02 -7.67
N GLU A 179 -18.51 -13.62 -8.31
CA GLU A 179 -18.44 -12.86 -9.57
C GLU A 179 -17.73 -11.52 -9.41
N GLU A 180 -17.98 -10.82 -8.30
CA GLU A 180 -17.28 -9.57 -8.04
C GLU A 180 -15.84 -9.81 -7.59
N PHE A 181 -15.60 -10.85 -6.78
CA PHE A 181 -14.26 -11.28 -6.41
C PHE A 181 -13.40 -11.51 -7.65
N GLU A 182 -13.87 -12.30 -8.62
CA GLU A 182 -13.15 -12.55 -9.88
C GLU A 182 -12.86 -11.27 -10.67
N ARG A 183 -13.82 -10.33 -10.73
CA ARG A 183 -13.61 -9.05 -11.43
C ARG A 183 -12.57 -8.17 -10.75
N ARG A 184 -12.56 -8.10 -9.41
CA ARG A 184 -11.56 -7.36 -8.64
C ARG A 184 -10.19 -8.02 -8.74
N SER A 185 -10.12 -9.34 -8.60
CA SER A 185 -8.87 -10.10 -8.72
C SER A 185 -8.28 -10.05 -10.13
N TRP A 186 -9.12 -10.04 -11.17
CA TRP A 186 -8.65 -9.80 -12.54
C TRP A 186 -8.02 -8.41 -12.67
N ARG A 187 -8.65 -7.37 -12.10
CA ARG A 187 -8.09 -6.00 -12.10
C ARG A 187 -6.79 -5.92 -11.31
N TYR A 188 -6.67 -6.63 -10.20
CA TYR A 188 -5.43 -6.74 -9.44
C TYR A 188 -4.27 -7.18 -10.35
N TRP A 189 -4.39 -8.35 -10.98
CA TRP A 189 -3.30 -8.93 -11.78
C TRP A 189 -3.12 -8.26 -13.15
N ASN A 190 -4.20 -7.81 -13.80
CA ASN A 190 -4.12 -7.33 -15.18
C ASN A 190 -4.01 -5.81 -15.29
N ARG A 191 -4.31 -5.07 -14.22
CA ARG A 191 -4.27 -3.60 -14.21
C ARG A 191 -3.29 -3.07 -13.17
N ALA A 192 -3.56 -3.25 -11.87
CA ALA A 192 -2.73 -2.69 -10.80
C ALA A 192 -1.32 -3.28 -10.81
N PHE A 193 -1.21 -4.61 -10.75
CA PHE A 193 0.05 -5.34 -10.65
C PHE A 193 0.44 -6.07 -11.94
N HIS A 194 0.12 -5.45 -13.09
CA HIS A 194 0.38 -6.04 -14.40
C HIS A 194 1.83 -6.50 -14.58
N GLY A 195 1.99 -7.75 -15.02
CA GLY A 195 3.30 -8.40 -15.20
C GLY A 195 3.90 -8.97 -13.89
N GLY A 196 3.17 -8.88 -12.79
CA GLY A 196 3.40 -9.68 -11.59
C GLY A 196 2.77 -11.07 -11.71
N GLU A 197 3.32 -12.03 -10.98
CA GLU A 197 2.87 -13.41 -10.92
C GLU A 197 2.71 -13.82 -9.45
N ARG A 198 1.73 -14.66 -9.10
CA ARG A 198 1.63 -15.20 -7.74
C ARG A 198 2.77 -16.20 -7.47
N VAL A 199 3.13 -16.39 -6.21
CA VAL A 199 4.05 -17.47 -5.81
C VAL A 199 3.37 -18.83 -6.08
N PRO A 200 4.01 -19.77 -6.81
CA PRO A 200 3.44 -21.09 -7.06
C PRO A 200 3.31 -21.94 -5.79
N ASP A 201 2.28 -22.78 -5.71
CA ASP A 201 2.00 -23.58 -4.51
C ASP A 201 3.08 -24.65 -4.26
N GLU A 202 3.75 -25.14 -5.31
CA GLU A 202 4.87 -26.06 -5.18
C GLU A 202 6.12 -25.44 -4.54
N VAL A 203 6.19 -24.10 -4.49
CA VAL A 203 7.26 -23.35 -3.82
C VAL A 203 6.80 -22.83 -2.46
N ALA A 204 5.53 -22.47 -2.33
CA ALA A 204 4.92 -21.99 -1.10
C ALA A 204 4.56 -23.16 -0.16
N VAL A 205 5.58 -23.77 0.42
CA VAL A 205 5.48 -24.95 1.30
C VAL A 205 5.53 -24.58 2.79
N PRO A 206 4.96 -25.39 3.69
CA PRO A 206 5.10 -25.19 5.13
C PRO A 206 6.55 -25.42 5.60
N PRO A 207 6.95 -24.88 6.77
CA PRO A 207 8.27 -25.13 7.36
C PRO A 207 8.52 -26.62 7.60
N ALA A 208 9.76 -27.06 7.40
CA ALA A 208 10.21 -28.41 7.67
C ALA A 208 11.68 -28.42 8.12
N ASP A 209 12.08 -29.42 8.91
CA ASP A 209 13.47 -29.60 9.35
C ASP A 209 14.41 -29.88 8.16
N GLU A 210 13.96 -30.73 7.24
CA GLU A 210 14.59 -30.95 5.94
C GLU A 210 13.86 -30.09 4.90
N TYR A 211 14.55 -29.10 4.37
CA TYR A 211 13.99 -28.15 3.40
C TYR A 211 14.89 -27.99 2.18
N GLU A 212 14.27 -27.61 1.06
CA GLU A 212 14.99 -27.19 -0.13
C GLU A 212 15.14 -25.68 -0.16
N VAL A 213 16.34 -25.19 -0.48
CA VAL A 213 16.58 -23.75 -0.64
C VAL A 213 15.79 -23.24 -1.84
N THR A 214 14.94 -22.23 -1.61
CA THR A 214 14.06 -21.63 -2.61
C THR A 214 14.84 -20.93 -3.74
N GLY A 215 15.99 -20.34 -3.41
CA GLY A 215 16.85 -19.69 -4.38
C GLY A 215 18.11 -19.10 -3.76
N TYR A 216 18.99 -18.57 -4.61
CA TYR A 216 20.25 -17.98 -4.18
C TYR A 216 20.22 -16.46 -4.38
N LEU A 217 20.68 -15.73 -3.37
CA LEU A 217 20.81 -14.28 -3.41
C LEU A 217 22.08 -13.87 -4.19
N GLY A 218 22.06 -12.67 -4.78
CA GLY A 218 23.22 -12.12 -5.52
C GLY A 218 23.52 -12.76 -6.89
N SER A 219 22.86 -13.87 -7.25
CA SER A 219 23.04 -14.56 -8.55
C SER A 219 21.98 -14.11 -9.57
N GLU A 220 22.19 -12.91 -10.09
CA GLU A 220 21.27 -12.17 -10.96
C GLU A 220 20.95 -12.77 -12.36
N PRO A 221 21.69 -13.69 -13.00
CA PRO A 221 21.31 -14.11 -14.36
C PRO A 221 20.24 -15.22 -14.48
N THR A 222 20.00 -16.05 -13.45
CA THR A 222 19.15 -17.26 -13.61
C THR A 222 17.97 -17.33 -12.64
N ASN A 223 18.18 -17.17 -11.33
CA ASN A 223 17.11 -17.25 -10.32
C ASN A 223 16.57 -15.88 -9.89
N GLY A 224 17.43 -14.86 -9.81
CA GLY A 224 17.05 -13.50 -9.40
C GLY A 224 16.02 -12.82 -10.31
N THR A 225 15.91 -13.24 -11.58
CA THR A 225 14.93 -12.66 -12.53
C THR A 225 13.50 -13.13 -12.30
N ILE A 226 13.29 -14.32 -11.72
CA ILE A 226 11.95 -14.88 -11.49
C ILE A 226 11.29 -14.19 -10.30
N TRP A 227 12.04 -14.01 -9.21
CA TRP A 227 11.55 -13.36 -7.98
C TRP A 227 11.23 -11.88 -8.13
N ARG A 228 11.77 -11.23 -9.17
CA ARG A 228 11.35 -9.88 -9.61
C ARG A 228 9.93 -9.82 -10.16
N LYS A 229 9.41 -10.94 -10.66
CA LYS A 229 8.06 -11.04 -11.20
C LYS A 229 7.09 -11.60 -10.17
N ARG A 230 7.54 -12.53 -9.33
CA ARG A 230 6.72 -13.09 -8.25
C ARG A 230 6.41 -12.02 -7.20
N ILE A 231 5.12 -11.89 -6.88
CA ILE A 231 4.64 -11.04 -5.80
C ILE A 231 4.25 -11.95 -4.64
N ILE A 232 4.88 -11.72 -3.49
CA ILE A 232 4.54 -12.36 -2.23
C ILE A 232 3.30 -11.64 -1.69
N ASN A 233 2.15 -12.27 -1.80
CA ASN A 233 0.89 -11.71 -1.33
C ASN A 233 0.59 -12.22 0.07
N ILE A 234 0.28 -11.29 0.98
CA ILE A 234 -0.17 -11.60 2.33
C ILE A 234 -1.70 -11.48 2.36
N ALA A 235 -2.39 -12.30 3.14
CA ALA A 235 -3.83 -12.15 3.33
C ALA A 235 -4.12 -11.04 4.35
N GLY A 236 -4.98 -10.09 4.00
CA GLY A 236 -5.49 -9.08 4.94
C GLY A 236 -6.93 -9.31 5.41
N ASN A 237 -7.37 -8.48 6.35
CA ASN A 237 -8.71 -8.60 6.92
C ASN A 237 -9.80 -8.24 5.89
N HIS A 238 -9.54 -7.32 4.97
CA HIS A 238 -10.49 -7.04 3.88
C HIS A 238 -10.53 -8.16 2.83
N ASP A 239 -9.47 -8.96 2.72
CA ASP A 239 -9.41 -10.09 1.80
C ASP A 239 -10.24 -11.27 2.32
N VAL A 240 -9.90 -11.76 3.51
CA VAL A 240 -10.41 -13.03 4.04
C VAL A 240 -11.27 -12.89 5.30
N GLY A 241 -11.29 -11.72 5.94
CA GLY A 241 -11.99 -11.45 7.21
C GLY A 241 -11.09 -11.60 8.43
N TYR A 242 -11.48 -10.99 9.55
CA TYR A 242 -10.91 -11.26 10.88
C TYR A 242 -11.36 -12.62 11.41
N ALA A 243 -10.93 -13.01 12.62
CA ALA A 243 -11.25 -14.31 13.19
C ALA A 243 -12.75 -14.65 13.24
N GLY A 244 -13.63 -13.66 13.41
CA GLY A 244 -15.08 -13.83 13.38
C GLY A 244 -15.69 -13.91 11.98
N ASP A 245 -14.92 -13.62 10.93
CA ASP A 245 -15.35 -13.61 9.53
C ASP A 245 -14.56 -14.59 8.65
N LEU A 246 -13.45 -15.15 9.12
CA LEU A 246 -12.61 -16.02 8.33
C LEU A 246 -13.23 -17.42 8.18
N THR A 247 -13.72 -17.72 6.98
CA THR A 247 -14.27 -19.03 6.60
C THR A 247 -13.35 -19.77 5.62
N VAL A 248 -13.54 -21.10 5.52
CA VAL A 248 -12.77 -21.94 4.60
C VAL A 248 -12.93 -21.47 3.17
N GLU A 249 -14.14 -21.12 2.74
CA GLU A 249 -14.43 -20.69 1.37
C GLU A 249 -13.74 -19.35 1.04
N ARG A 250 -13.73 -18.41 2.00
CA ARG A 250 -13.05 -17.12 1.85
C ARG A 250 -11.54 -17.29 1.72
N LEU A 251 -10.96 -18.19 2.51
CA LEU A 251 -9.54 -18.52 2.44
C LEU A 251 -9.19 -19.24 1.13
N GLU A 252 -9.94 -20.27 0.74
CA GLU A 252 -9.69 -21.06 -0.47
C GLU A 252 -9.75 -20.21 -1.74
N ARG A 253 -10.74 -19.31 -1.87
CA ARG A 253 -10.81 -18.42 -3.04
C ARG A 253 -9.66 -17.42 -3.07
N PHE A 254 -9.19 -16.94 -1.91
CA PHE A 254 -8.00 -16.11 -1.82
C PHE A 254 -6.78 -16.90 -2.29
N GLU A 255 -6.55 -18.09 -1.73
CA GLU A 255 -5.37 -18.89 -2.03
C GLU A 255 -5.26 -19.26 -3.50
N ARG A 256 -6.40 -19.61 -4.11
CA ARG A 256 -6.50 -19.94 -5.53
C ARG A 256 -5.99 -18.81 -6.43
N VAL A 257 -6.27 -17.55 -6.09
CA VAL A 257 -5.97 -16.41 -6.96
C VAL A 257 -4.68 -15.68 -6.58
N PHE A 258 -4.35 -15.61 -5.30
CA PHE A 258 -3.29 -14.75 -4.79
C PHE A 258 -2.05 -15.49 -4.27
N GLY A 259 -2.15 -16.79 -3.91
CA GLY A 259 -1.07 -17.49 -3.22
C GLY A 259 -1.52 -18.09 -1.89
N LYS A 260 -0.83 -19.13 -1.41
CA LYS A 260 -1.04 -19.67 -0.05
C LYS A 260 -0.98 -18.56 0.99
N ALA A 261 -1.82 -18.66 2.02
CA ALA A 261 -1.91 -17.62 3.06
C ALA A 261 -0.86 -17.78 4.15
N ALA A 262 -0.25 -18.96 4.28
CA ALA A 262 0.86 -19.23 5.21
C ALA A 262 1.85 -20.21 4.58
N TYR A 263 3.13 -19.85 4.53
CA TYR A 263 4.22 -20.66 3.97
C TYR A 263 5.60 -20.07 4.30
N GLU A 264 6.64 -20.82 3.98
CA GLU A 264 8.05 -20.44 4.17
C GLU A 264 8.82 -20.41 2.85
N LEU A 265 9.73 -19.45 2.70
CA LEU A 265 10.73 -19.40 1.64
C LEU A 265 12.13 -19.20 2.25
N ARG A 266 13.15 -19.81 1.66
CA ARG A 266 14.54 -19.72 2.14
C ARG A 266 15.51 -19.38 1.03
N PHE A 267 16.26 -18.30 1.23
CA PHE A 267 17.21 -17.79 0.26
C PHE A 267 18.61 -17.74 0.84
N GLU A 268 19.49 -18.60 0.34
CA GLU A 268 20.88 -18.64 0.77
C GLU A 268 21.72 -17.62 0.00
N LEU A 269 22.70 -17.00 0.66
CA LEU A 269 23.74 -16.19 0.04
C LEU A 269 25.04 -17.01 -0.04
N PRO A 270 25.46 -17.43 -1.26
CA PRO A 270 26.67 -18.25 -1.41
C PRO A 270 27.94 -17.53 -0.96
N ILE A 271 28.70 -18.16 -0.05
CA ILE A 271 30.03 -17.71 0.34
C ILE A 271 31.06 -18.29 -0.63
N THR A 272 31.70 -17.42 -1.42
CA THR A 272 32.65 -17.84 -2.46
C THR A 272 34.09 -18.01 -1.97
N ASN A 273 34.42 -17.42 -0.82
CA ASN A 273 35.76 -17.52 -0.25
C ASN A 273 35.90 -18.82 0.56
N GLU A 274 36.76 -19.73 0.10
CA GLU A 274 36.99 -21.03 0.74
C GLU A 274 37.43 -20.93 2.21
N THR A 275 38.22 -19.91 2.56
CA THR A 275 38.69 -19.74 3.95
C THR A 275 37.57 -19.34 4.89
N VAL A 276 36.64 -18.51 4.41
CA VAL A 276 35.45 -18.08 5.16
C VAL A 276 34.43 -19.22 5.23
N SER A 277 34.23 -19.92 4.12
CA SER A 277 33.36 -21.10 4.03
C SER A 277 33.76 -22.19 5.02
N ALA A 278 35.06 -22.42 5.25
CA ALA A 278 35.56 -23.37 6.25
C ALA A 278 35.21 -23.01 7.72
N THR A 279 34.72 -21.79 7.98
CA THR A 279 34.25 -21.39 9.32
C THR A 279 32.80 -21.77 9.60
N ILE A 280 32.06 -22.19 8.56
CA ILE A 280 30.65 -22.59 8.66
C ILE A 280 30.55 -23.98 9.28
N MET A 281 29.54 -24.18 10.12
CA MET A 281 29.21 -25.47 10.72
C MET A 281 29.06 -26.54 9.63
N GLY A 282 29.75 -27.67 9.81
CA GLY A 282 29.67 -28.80 8.89
C GLY A 282 30.52 -28.68 7.61
N ALA A 283 31.00 -27.48 7.25
CA ALA A 283 32.01 -27.33 6.20
C ALA A 283 33.38 -27.76 6.74
N ASN A 284 34.08 -28.65 6.03
CA ASN A 284 35.42 -29.16 6.37
C ASN A 284 35.58 -29.75 7.79
N GLY A 285 34.51 -30.25 8.40
CA GLY A 285 34.58 -30.92 9.70
C GLY A 285 34.75 -29.98 10.89
N ASN A 286 34.11 -28.80 10.86
CA ASN A 286 33.99 -27.89 12.01
C ASN A 286 32.60 -28.03 12.70
N PRO A 287 32.35 -29.09 13.51
CA PRO A 287 31.07 -29.31 14.16
C PRO A 287 30.82 -28.37 15.34
N ASP A 288 31.85 -27.72 15.87
CA ASP A 288 31.76 -26.87 17.07
C ASP A 288 31.45 -25.40 16.73
N SER A 289 31.35 -25.04 15.44
CA SER A 289 31.06 -23.68 15.00
C SER A 289 29.57 -23.35 15.13
N THR A 290 29.24 -22.17 15.62
CA THR A 290 27.85 -21.66 15.66
C THR A 290 27.45 -20.90 14.39
N ARG A 291 28.32 -20.87 13.38
CA ARG A 291 28.10 -20.14 12.12
C ARG A 291 27.36 -21.01 11.12
N LEU A 292 26.17 -20.59 10.69
CA LEU A 292 25.42 -21.20 9.61
C LEU A 292 25.73 -20.51 8.28
N ALA A 293 25.37 -21.18 7.18
CA ALA A 293 25.38 -20.56 5.86
C ALA A 293 24.45 -19.33 5.88
N PRO A 294 24.84 -18.18 5.31
CA PRO A 294 24.02 -16.99 5.40
C PRO A 294 22.70 -17.17 4.64
N GLU A 295 21.57 -17.05 5.34
CA GLU A 295 20.25 -17.33 4.78
C GLU A 295 19.25 -16.26 5.21
N ILE A 296 18.40 -15.82 4.27
CA ILE A 296 17.16 -15.10 4.57
C ILE A 296 16.00 -16.09 4.52
N ARG A 297 15.33 -16.25 5.66
CA ARG A 297 14.10 -17.01 5.84
C ARG A 297 12.92 -16.04 5.78
N ILE A 298 12.08 -16.13 4.75
CA ILE A 298 10.84 -15.36 4.66
C ILE A 298 9.70 -16.23 5.16
N VAL A 299 8.99 -15.77 6.19
CA VAL A 299 7.84 -16.47 6.76
C VAL A 299 6.60 -15.63 6.49
N VAL A 300 5.70 -16.18 5.68
CA VAL A 300 4.38 -15.58 5.41
C VAL A 300 3.39 -16.15 6.42
N ILE A 301 2.77 -15.28 7.22
CA ILE A 301 1.84 -15.67 8.28
C ILE A 301 0.48 -15.04 8.02
N ASN A 302 -0.56 -15.87 7.95
CA ASN A 302 -1.93 -15.41 8.08
C ASN A 302 -2.27 -15.24 9.56
N ASN A 303 -2.16 -14.01 10.06
CA ASN A 303 -2.43 -13.71 11.47
C ASN A 303 -3.87 -13.32 11.79
N MET A 304 -4.83 -13.46 10.84
CA MET A 304 -6.24 -13.11 11.09
C MET A 304 -6.90 -13.94 12.20
N ASN A 305 -6.40 -15.16 12.44
CA ASN A 305 -6.94 -16.13 13.41
C ASN A 305 -6.07 -16.32 14.66
N LEU A 306 -5.04 -15.50 14.88
CA LEU A 306 -4.21 -15.65 16.07
C LEU A 306 -4.93 -15.27 17.36
N ASP A 307 -5.75 -14.22 17.29
CA ASP A 307 -6.60 -13.80 18.39
C ASP A 307 -7.94 -14.53 18.39
N THR A 308 -8.56 -14.60 19.58
CA THR A 308 -9.79 -15.35 19.84
C THR A 308 -10.94 -14.42 20.20
N PRO A 309 -12.21 -14.82 19.95
CA PRO A 309 -12.66 -16.09 19.39
C PRO A 309 -12.59 -16.12 17.86
N ALA A 310 -12.40 -17.31 17.29
CA ALA A 310 -12.54 -17.56 15.85
C ALA A 310 -13.88 -18.24 15.53
N ILE A 311 -14.51 -17.86 14.41
CA ILE A 311 -15.74 -18.49 13.92
C ILE A 311 -15.49 -19.90 13.37
N THR A 312 -14.29 -20.13 12.83
CA THR A 312 -13.84 -21.43 12.29
C THR A 312 -12.64 -21.93 13.10
N PRO A 313 -12.86 -22.72 14.18
CA PRO A 313 -11.77 -23.21 15.03
C PRO A 313 -10.70 -24.00 14.28
N GLU A 314 -11.08 -24.76 13.24
CA GLU A 314 -10.13 -25.56 12.46
C GLU A 314 -9.08 -24.69 11.75
N LEU A 315 -9.48 -23.50 11.26
CA LEU A 315 -8.54 -22.56 10.64
C LEU A 315 -7.63 -21.90 11.67
N GLN A 316 -8.11 -21.72 12.90
CA GLN A 316 -7.29 -21.22 14.01
C GLN A 316 -6.26 -22.27 14.44
N ASP A 317 -6.65 -23.53 14.56
CA ASP A 317 -5.73 -24.64 14.86
C ASP A 317 -4.64 -24.76 13.78
N HIS A 318 -4.99 -24.58 12.50
CA HIS A 318 -4.01 -24.54 11.41
C HIS A 318 -3.02 -23.38 11.56
N THR A 319 -3.50 -22.18 11.89
CA THR A 319 -2.61 -21.02 12.13
C THR A 319 -1.67 -21.29 13.31
N TYR A 320 -2.17 -21.85 14.42
CA TYR A 320 -1.33 -22.18 15.57
C TYR A 320 -0.33 -23.29 15.27
N SER A 321 -0.73 -24.34 14.53
CA SER A 321 0.19 -25.39 14.07
C SER A 321 1.30 -24.79 13.22
N PHE A 322 0.95 -23.94 12.25
CA PHE A 322 1.94 -23.30 11.39
C PHE A 322 2.94 -22.44 12.17
N VAL A 323 2.48 -21.62 13.12
CA VAL A 323 3.39 -20.83 13.98
C VAL A 323 4.28 -21.74 14.82
N ASN A 324 3.76 -22.83 15.38
CA ASN A 324 4.56 -23.80 16.10
C ASN A 324 5.61 -24.46 15.20
N ASP A 325 5.26 -24.81 13.96
CA ASP A 325 6.19 -25.38 12.98
C ASP A 325 7.31 -24.38 12.63
N VAL A 326 6.99 -23.09 12.48
CA VAL A 326 7.98 -22.01 12.29
C VAL A 326 8.97 -21.96 13.45
N ILE A 327 8.47 -22.06 14.69
CA ILE A 327 9.27 -22.02 15.92
C ILE A 327 10.15 -23.28 16.02
N ASN A 328 9.58 -24.46 15.79
CA ASN A 328 10.28 -25.74 15.93
C ASN A 328 11.40 -25.93 14.91
N THR A 329 11.20 -25.44 13.68
CA THR A 329 12.17 -25.53 12.57
C THR A 329 13.15 -24.35 12.54
N ALA A 330 13.07 -23.42 13.49
CA ALA A 330 14.01 -22.32 13.61
C ALA A 330 15.35 -22.80 14.18
N ALA A 331 16.45 -22.29 13.64
CA ALA A 331 17.78 -22.52 14.23
C ALA A 331 17.80 -22.09 15.70
N ALA A 332 18.63 -22.72 16.54
CA ALA A 332 18.76 -22.27 17.93
C ALA A 332 19.32 -20.84 17.98
N VAL A 333 18.99 -20.09 19.03
CA VAL A 333 19.25 -18.64 19.10
C VAL A 333 20.74 -18.28 19.17
N GLU A 334 21.59 -19.25 19.51
CA GLU A 334 23.05 -19.13 19.56
C GLU A 334 23.69 -19.16 18.17
N TYR A 335 22.95 -19.63 17.17
CA TYR A 335 23.45 -19.74 15.80
C TYR A 335 23.36 -18.41 15.06
N GLN A 336 24.41 -18.14 14.28
CA GLN A 336 24.56 -16.93 13.49
C GLN A 336 24.45 -17.26 12.00
N GLY A 337 24.11 -16.27 11.17
CA GLY A 337 24.01 -16.43 9.71
C GLY A 337 22.58 -16.47 9.17
N HIS A 338 21.58 -16.84 9.97
CA HIS A 338 20.18 -16.81 9.54
C HIS A 338 19.51 -15.48 9.90
N PHE A 339 18.62 -15.00 9.03
CA PHE A 339 17.81 -13.80 9.24
C PHE A 339 16.36 -14.03 8.84
N THR A 340 15.43 -13.80 9.76
CA THR A 340 14.01 -14.07 9.51
C THR A 340 13.25 -12.78 9.16
N VAL A 341 12.64 -12.75 7.99
CA VAL A 341 11.69 -11.72 7.57
C VAL A 341 10.28 -12.28 7.73
N VAL A 342 9.54 -11.79 8.73
CA VAL A 342 8.14 -12.15 8.90
C VAL A 342 7.28 -11.16 8.13
N LEU A 343 6.46 -11.68 7.22
CA LEU A 343 5.48 -10.91 6.47
C LEU A 343 4.09 -11.28 6.97
N THR A 344 3.38 -10.30 7.51
CA THR A 344 2.06 -10.48 8.11
C THR A 344 1.17 -9.28 7.80
N HIS A 345 -0.08 -9.25 8.26
CA HIS A 345 -0.98 -8.13 7.98
C HIS A 345 -1.36 -7.34 9.23
N ILE A 346 -1.94 -7.96 10.27
CA ILE A 346 -2.26 -7.22 11.50
C ILE A 346 -0.97 -6.90 12.26
N PRO A 347 -0.71 -5.64 12.64
CA PRO A 347 0.48 -5.26 13.39
C PRO A 347 0.48 -5.81 14.82
N LEU A 348 1.66 -5.94 15.43
CA LEU A 348 1.78 -6.34 16.84
C LEU A 348 1.19 -5.28 17.77
N TYR A 349 0.86 -5.68 18.99
CA TYR A 349 0.39 -4.82 20.07
C TYR A 349 1.39 -3.70 20.38
N LYS A 350 0.88 -2.48 20.52
CA LYS A 350 1.61 -1.25 20.84
C LYS A 350 0.68 -0.37 21.70
N PRO A 351 1.14 0.17 22.84
CA PRO A 351 0.33 1.07 23.66
C PRO A 351 -0.19 2.28 22.88
N GLU A 352 -1.31 2.82 23.35
CA GLU A 352 -1.91 4.04 22.81
C GLU A 352 -0.89 5.19 22.77
N GLY A 353 -0.88 5.94 21.66
CA GLY A 353 0.03 7.07 21.43
C GLY A 353 1.35 6.71 20.74
N VAL A 354 1.68 5.43 20.58
CA VAL A 354 2.86 5.00 19.81
C VAL A 354 2.59 5.09 18.31
N CYS A 355 1.53 4.43 17.81
CA CYS A 355 1.05 4.52 16.43
C CYS A 355 -0.21 5.39 16.34
N VAL A 356 -0.71 5.62 15.12
CA VAL A 356 -1.96 6.37 14.93
C VAL A 356 -3.14 5.57 15.46
N ASP A 357 -3.23 4.30 15.09
CA ASP A 357 -4.25 3.40 15.60
C ASP A 357 -3.84 2.82 16.96
N ALA A 358 -4.70 3.01 17.96
CA ALA A 358 -4.56 2.41 19.27
C ALA A 358 -5.02 0.94 19.28
N PRO A 359 -4.61 0.11 20.26
CA PRO A 359 -5.16 -1.24 20.40
C PRO A 359 -6.68 -1.21 20.50
N TYR A 360 -7.34 -1.97 19.64
CA TYR A 360 -8.80 -2.03 19.56
C TYR A 360 -9.26 -3.43 19.17
N PHE A 361 -10.38 -3.86 19.76
CA PHE A 361 -11.10 -5.08 19.43
C PHE A 361 -12.60 -4.83 19.49
N ASP A 362 -13.31 -5.27 18.45
CA ASP A 362 -14.77 -5.41 18.41
C ASP A 362 -15.13 -6.87 18.12
N PHE A 363 -16.29 -7.31 18.61
CA PHE A 363 -16.72 -8.70 18.53
C PHE A 363 -18.12 -8.80 17.95
N HIS A 364 -18.37 -9.85 17.17
CA HIS A 364 -19.73 -10.18 16.75
C HIS A 364 -20.57 -10.59 17.96
N SER A 365 -21.89 -10.39 17.84
CA SER A 365 -22.80 -10.81 18.90
C SER A 365 -22.82 -12.33 19.05
N SER A 366 -23.25 -12.83 20.21
CA SER A 366 -23.41 -14.27 20.40
C SER A 366 -24.39 -14.90 19.41
N ASP A 367 -25.38 -14.13 18.95
CA ASP A 367 -26.41 -14.59 18.02
C ASP A 367 -25.84 -14.75 16.58
N ASP A 368 -24.76 -14.04 16.28
CA ASP A 368 -24.03 -14.10 15.01
C ASP A 368 -22.92 -15.17 15.01
N GLY A 369 -22.80 -15.97 16.07
CA GLY A 369 -21.74 -16.98 16.25
C GLY A 369 -20.51 -16.49 17.01
N GLY A 370 -20.45 -15.19 17.34
CA GLY A 370 -19.33 -14.56 18.04
C GLY A 370 -18.07 -14.41 17.18
N GLY A 371 -16.95 -14.17 17.84
CA GLY A 371 -15.64 -14.02 17.20
C GLY A 371 -15.22 -12.56 16.98
N VAL A 372 -13.94 -12.36 16.65
CA VAL A 372 -13.37 -11.03 16.42
C VAL A 372 -13.96 -10.44 15.13
N LYS A 373 -14.69 -9.34 15.26
CA LYS A 373 -15.28 -8.61 14.14
C LYS A 373 -14.32 -7.57 13.56
N GLU A 374 -13.53 -6.93 14.42
CA GLU A 374 -12.57 -5.91 14.03
C GLU A 374 -11.45 -5.84 15.06
N GLN A 375 -10.20 -5.67 14.62
CA GLN A 375 -9.08 -5.37 15.49
C GLN A 375 -8.02 -4.56 14.75
N TYR A 376 -7.39 -3.59 15.41
CA TYR A 376 -6.33 -2.78 14.78
C TYR A 376 -4.94 -3.37 14.96
N GLN A 377 -4.75 -4.15 16.02
CA GLN A 377 -3.47 -4.75 16.38
C GLN A 377 -3.74 -6.14 16.94
N LEU A 378 -2.73 -7.00 16.94
CA LEU A 378 -2.80 -8.27 17.66
C LEU A 378 -2.90 -8.02 19.17
N SER A 379 -3.42 -8.99 19.92
CA SER A 379 -3.34 -8.93 21.38
C SER A 379 -1.88 -8.93 21.85
N ALA A 380 -1.67 -8.48 23.09
CA ALA A 380 -0.35 -8.52 23.72
C ALA A 380 0.19 -9.97 23.79
N ASP A 381 -0.68 -10.95 24.05
CA ASP A 381 -0.31 -12.36 24.13
C ASP A 381 0.09 -12.94 22.76
N ALA A 382 -0.71 -12.67 21.72
CA ALA A 382 -0.36 -13.08 20.36
C ALA A 382 0.95 -12.42 19.89
N SER A 383 1.15 -11.14 20.23
CA SER A 383 2.37 -10.39 19.90
C SER A 383 3.61 -10.95 20.58
N LYS A 384 3.48 -11.36 21.85
CA LYS A 384 4.53 -12.06 22.59
C LYS A 384 4.94 -13.36 21.91
N GLY A 385 3.99 -14.08 21.31
CA GLY A 385 4.26 -15.29 20.52
C GLY A 385 5.21 -15.05 19.33
N PHE A 386 5.12 -13.90 18.65
CA PHE A 386 6.09 -13.54 17.61
C PHE A 386 7.46 -13.28 18.22
N LEU A 387 7.53 -12.41 19.22
CA LEU A 387 8.79 -11.92 19.76
C LEU A 387 9.57 -13.01 20.50
N GLU A 388 8.91 -13.76 21.38
CA GLU A 388 9.54 -14.79 22.20
C GLU A 388 9.53 -16.17 21.55
N GLY A 389 8.52 -16.49 20.74
CA GLY A 389 8.44 -17.76 20.02
C GLY A 389 9.28 -17.76 18.76
N ILE A 390 8.85 -17.01 17.75
CA ILE A 390 9.50 -17.00 16.42
C ILE A 390 10.94 -16.47 16.53
N PHE A 391 11.12 -15.35 17.24
CA PHE A 391 12.45 -14.75 17.40
C PHE A 391 13.20 -15.23 18.63
N GLY A 392 12.60 -15.93 19.59
CA GLY A 392 13.37 -16.45 20.74
C GLY A 392 13.92 -15.35 21.67
N LEU A 393 13.34 -14.14 21.64
CA LEU A 393 13.74 -13.04 22.52
C LEU A 393 13.33 -13.35 23.96
N SER A 394 14.11 -12.88 24.94
CA SER A 394 13.80 -13.12 26.35
C SER A 394 14.27 -11.98 27.24
N GLY A 395 13.49 -11.69 28.29
CA GLY A 395 13.89 -10.80 29.38
C GLY A 395 14.94 -11.41 30.31
N ASP A 396 15.10 -12.73 30.31
CA ASP A 396 16.14 -13.38 31.13
C ASP A 396 17.49 -13.35 30.41
N ALA A 397 18.44 -12.59 30.98
CA ALA A 397 19.81 -12.51 30.49
C ALA A 397 20.56 -13.85 30.59
N ASN A 398 20.08 -14.82 31.38
CA ASN A 398 20.64 -16.17 31.48
C ASN A 398 20.00 -17.16 30.49
N ALA A 399 18.98 -16.74 29.74
CA ALA A 399 18.41 -17.56 28.68
C ALA A 399 19.44 -17.81 27.56
N PRO A 400 19.24 -18.86 26.74
CA PRO A 400 20.00 -19.06 25.50
C PRO A 400 20.22 -17.77 24.70
N GLY A 401 21.43 -17.58 24.17
CA GLY A 401 21.80 -16.35 23.44
C GLY A 401 21.77 -15.07 24.29
N ASN A 402 21.78 -15.18 25.61
CA ASN A 402 21.58 -14.09 26.58
C ASN A 402 20.24 -13.33 26.38
N GLY A 403 19.22 -14.02 25.86
CA GLY A 403 17.92 -13.44 25.56
C GLY A 403 17.86 -12.56 24.31
N ASN A 404 18.96 -12.43 23.54
CA ASN A 404 19.01 -11.62 22.31
C ASN A 404 18.22 -12.18 21.14
N GLY A 405 17.79 -13.44 21.22
CA GLY A 405 17.01 -14.10 20.19
C GLY A 405 17.71 -14.16 18.83
N ARG A 406 16.92 -14.45 17.81
CA ARG A 406 17.30 -14.58 16.41
C ARG A 406 17.19 -13.22 15.72
N ARG A 407 18.05 -12.99 14.73
CA ARG A 407 18.02 -11.76 13.93
C ARG A 407 16.86 -11.78 12.94
N GLY A 408 16.24 -10.62 12.74
CA GLY A 408 15.17 -10.49 11.76
C GLY A 408 14.43 -9.16 11.82
N VAL A 409 13.30 -9.14 11.12
CA VAL A 409 12.41 -7.98 11.01
C VAL A 409 10.99 -8.46 10.71
N ILE A 410 9.99 -7.71 11.20
CA ILE A 410 8.58 -7.94 10.89
C ILE A 410 8.12 -6.82 9.95
N LEU A 411 7.45 -7.17 8.85
CA LEU A 411 6.78 -6.21 7.97
C LEU A 411 5.28 -6.54 7.92
N ASN A 412 4.45 -5.52 8.03
CA ASN A 412 3.00 -5.65 7.96
C ASN A 412 2.30 -4.47 7.29
N GLY A 413 1.02 -4.66 6.96
CA GLY A 413 0.13 -3.63 6.39
C GLY A 413 -0.88 -3.16 7.43
N HIS A 414 -2.15 -3.02 7.04
CA HIS A 414 -3.29 -2.76 7.92
C HIS A 414 -3.41 -1.31 8.44
N ASP A 415 -2.37 -0.76 9.10
CA ASP A 415 -2.37 0.66 9.51
C ASP A 415 -2.06 1.53 8.29
N HIS A 416 -3.10 2.20 7.80
CA HIS A 416 -3.00 3.03 6.62
C HIS A 416 -2.02 4.21 6.75
N GLU A 417 -1.76 4.69 7.97
CA GLU A 417 -0.81 5.78 8.24
C GLU A 417 0.64 5.27 8.37
N GLY A 418 0.81 3.97 8.59
CA GLY A 418 2.08 3.29 8.79
C GLY A 418 2.74 3.60 10.13
N CYS A 419 3.60 2.69 10.58
CA CYS A 419 4.25 2.80 11.88
C CYS A 419 5.59 2.05 11.91
N ASP A 420 6.66 2.74 12.29
CA ASP A 420 8.02 2.18 12.38
C ASP A 420 8.49 2.20 13.83
N ILE A 421 8.67 1.02 14.40
CA ILE A 421 8.80 0.84 15.85
C ILE A 421 9.86 -0.19 16.21
N TYR A 422 10.33 -0.09 17.43
CA TYR A 422 11.22 -1.05 18.06
C TYR A 422 10.57 -1.62 19.32
N HIS A 423 10.38 -2.94 19.34
CA HIS A 423 10.00 -3.71 20.52
C HIS A 423 11.26 -4.12 21.25
N PHE A 424 11.36 -3.90 22.56
CA PHE A 424 12.48 -4.38 23.35
C PHE A 424 12.06 -4.74 24.77
N ILE A 425 12.88 -5.55 25.44
CA ILE A 425 12.76 -5.81 26.88
C ILE A 425 14.00 -5.22 27.55
N ASN A 426 13.80 -4.51 28.65
CA ASN A 426 14.90 -4.04 29.48
C ASN A 426 15.30 -5.13 30.49
N GLN A 427 16.42 -5.82 30.23
CA GLN A 427 16.97 -6.85 31.12
C GLN A 427 17.73 -6.26 32.33
N THR A 428 17.90 -4.94 32.41
CA THR A 428 18.67 -4.29 33.50
C THR A 428 17.85 -4.07 34.78
N GLU A 429 16.54 -4.30 34.73
CA GLU A 429 15.68 -4.19 35.90
C GLU A 429 15.91 -5.34 36.88
N GLU A 430 15.87 -5.03 38.19
CA GLU A 430 16.33 -5.93 39.25
C GLU A 430 15.45 -7.19 39.43
N THR A 431 14.20 -7.19 38.96
CA THR A 431 13.30 -8.34 39.11
C THR A 431 12.70 -8.78 37.77
N SER A 432 12.54 -10.10 37.59
CA SER A 432 11.97 -10.68 36.38
C SER A 432 10.47 -10.42 36.21
N GLU A 433 9.78 -9.96 37.26
CA GLU A 433 8.38 -9.53 37.19
C GLU A 433 8.24 -8.12 36.57
N ASP A 434 9.31 -7.34 36.57
CA ASP A 434 9.35 -6.00 36.00
C ASP A 434 9.68 -6.02 34.49
N HIS A 435 10.34 -7.08 34.01
CA HIS A 435 10.68 -7.29 32.60
C HIS A 435 9.44 -7.36 31.70
N LYS A 436 9.07 -6.21 31.15
CA LYS A 436 7.93 -6.05 30.24
C LYS A 436 8.41 -5.61 28.87
N TRP A 437 7.62 -5.98 27.86
CA TRP A 437 7.81 -5.46 26.51
C TRP A 437 7.53 -3.96 26.49
N GLU A 438 8.55 -3.20 26.10
CA GLU A 438 8.47 -1.79 25.80
C GLU A 438 8.46 -1.58 24.28
N THR A 439 7.72 -0.58 23.84
CA THR A 439 7.61 -0.23 22.42
C THR A 439 7.84 1.25 22.24
N VAL A 440 8.74 1.61 21.34
CA VAL A 440 9.02 3.02 21.00
C VAL A 440 9.11 3.17 19.48
N ARG A 441 8.94 4.39 18.98
CA ARG A 441 9.20 4.67 17.57
C ARG A 441 10.68 4.42 17.26
N TRP A 442 10.98 3.92 16.07
CA TRP A 442 12.35 3.60 15.66
C TRP A 442 13.29 4.82 15.78
N SER A 443 12.82 6.01 15.40
CA SER A 443 13.59 7.25 15.56
C SER A 443 13.99 7.53 17.01
N ASP A 444 13.10 7.23 17.96
CA ASP A 444 13.34 7.47 19.38
C ASP A 444 14.25 6.39 19.97
N ALA A 445 14.12 5.14 19.51
CA ALA A 445 15.05 4.07 19.84
C ALA A 445 16.48 4.42 19.40
N GLN A 446 16.64 4.93 18.17
CA GLN A 446 17.92 5.39 17.64
C GLN A 446 18.49 6.56 18.44
N ASN A 447 17.67 7.56 18.76
CA ASN A 447 18.10 8.72 19.56
C ASN A 447 18.53 8.34 20.99
N ARG A 448 18.03 7.21 21.50
CA ARG A 448 18.36 6.67 22.81
C ARG A 448 19.45 5.60 22.78
N ASP A 449 19.99 5.27 21.60
CA ASP A 449 20.99 4.22 21.39
C ASP A 449 20.58 2.84 21.95
N ILE A 450 19.28 2.51 21.93
CA ILE A 450 18.75 1.22 22.45
C ILE A 450 19.11 0.04 21.53
N PRO A 451 18.92 0.12 20.19
CA PRO A 451 19.16 -1.02 19.32
C PRO A 451 20.61 -1.50 19.37
N GLY A 452 20.80 -2.78 19.71
CA GLY A 452 22.13 -3.38 19.86
C GLY A 452 22.82 -3.09 21.20
N GLN A 453 22.20 -2.35 22.11
CA GLN A 453 22.73 -2.13 23.45
C GLN A 453 22.67 -3.43 24.28
N PRO A 454 23.75 -3.78 25.02
CA PRO A 454 23.69 -4.91 25.96
C PRO A 454 22.54 -4.75 26.97
N GLY A 455 21.84 -5.85 27.25
CA GLY A 455 20.69 -5.84 28.16
C GLY A 455 19.37 -5.32 27.57
N HIS A 456 19.34 -5.01 26.27
CA HIS A 456 18.14 -4.51 25.58
C HIS A 456 17.83 -5.32 24.30
N PRO A 457 17.59 -6.63 24.43
CA PRO A 457 17.16 -7.45 23.30
C PRO A 457 15.86 -6.88 22.70
N GLY A 458 15.79 -6.84 21.38
CA GLY A 458 14.65 -6.25 20.71
C GLY A 458 14.61 -6.52 19.21
N LEU A 459 13.51 -6.08 18.60
CA LEU A 459 13.17 -6.33 17.22
C LEU A 459 12.45 -5.13 16.62
N ARG A 460 12.80 -4.79 15.39
CA ARG A 460 12.11 -3.75 14.61
C ARG A 460 10.91 -4.35 13.89
N GLU A 461 9.77 -3.67 13.99
CA GLU A 461 8.57 -3.96 13.21
C GLU A 461 8.25 -2.74 12.33
N LEU A 462 7.87 -3.02 11.09
CA LEU A 462 7.63 -2.04 10.04
C LEU A 462 6.22 -2.21 9.51
N THR A 463 5.30 -1.38 9.96
CA THR A 463 3.99 -1.23 9.36
C THR A 463 4.06 -0.29 8.17
N VAL A 464 3.95 -0.85 6.96
CA VAL A 464 4.11 -0.13 5.71
C VAL A 464 2.86 0.67 5.42
N ARG A 465 3.04 1.99 5.39
CA ARG A 465 1.98 2.96 5.07
C ARG A 465 1.28 2.62 3.75
N SER A 466 -0.04 2.76 3.73
CA SER A 466 -0.87 2.38 2.58
C SER A 466 -0.47 3.09 1.29
N MET A 467 -0.53 2.35 0.18
CA MET A 467 -0.36 2.87 -1.17
C MET A 467 -1.61 3.57 -1.71
N MET A 468 -2.72 3.57 -0.97
CA MET A 468 -3.93 4.28 -1.37
C MET A 468 -3.74 5.79 -1.40
N GLY A 469 -4.53 6.44 -2.26
CA GLY A 469 -4.41 7.87 -2.53
C GLY A 469 -4.63 8.76 -1.30
N GLY A 470 -5.48 8.34 -0.37
CA GLY A 470 -5.70 9.04 0.91
C GLY A 470 -4.43 9.14 1.76
N PHE A 471 -3.55 8.15 1.64
CA PHE A 471 -2.38 7.97 2.48
C PHE A 471 -1.06 8.29 1.78
N GLY A 472 -1.12 8.84 0.56
CA GLY A 472 0.02 9.43 -0.12
C GLY A 472 0.76 8.51 -1.08
N GLY A 473 0.20 7.36 -1.46
CA GLY A 473 0.80 6.51 -2.48
C GLY A 473 2.16 5.97 -2.08
N ASN A 474 2.24 5.46 -0.84
CA ASN A 474 3.49 5.01 -0.24
C ASN A 474 3.93 3.63 -0.73
N ALA A 475 5.23 3.41 -0.63
CA ALA A 475 5.88 2.13 -0.83
C ALA A 475 7.11 2.06 0.07
N GLY A 476 7.34 0.90 0.67
CA GLY A 476 8.53 0.60 1.46
C GLY A 476 9.65 0.00 0.62
N LEU A 477 10.89 0.41 0.89
CA LEU A 477 12.11 -0.09 0.28
C LEU A 477 13.01 -0.67 1.38
N LEU A 478 12.99 -1.99 1.56
CA LEU A 478 13.86 -2.69 2.49
C LEU A 478 15.08 -3.26 1.77
N SER A 479 16.25 -3.01 2.32
CA SER A 479 17.51 -3.65 1.91
C SER A 479 18.06 -4.49 3.05
N ALA A 480 18.51 -5.72 2.76
CA ALA A 480 19.26 -6.54 3.69
C ALA A 480 20.55 -7.06 3.05
N TRP A 481 21.65 -7.01 3.80
CA TRP A 481 22.97 -7.46 3.39
C TRP A 481 23.68 -8.18 4.52
N PHE A 482 24.61 -9.05 4.16
CA PHE A 482 25.35 -9.86 5.11
C PHE A 482 26.69 -9.21 5.43
N ASP A 483 27.02 -9.15 6.72
CA ASP A 483 28.32 -8.71 7.22
C ASP A 483 29.14 -9.94 7.60
N GLU A 484 30.18 -10.24 6.81
CA GLU A 484 31.06 -11.40 7.03
C GLU A 484 31.99 -11.22 8.25
N GLU A 485 32.22 -9.99 8.73
CA GLU A 485 33.06 -9.73 9.90
C GLU A 485 32.33 -10.10 11.19
N THR A 486 31.07 -9.66 11.33
CA THR A 486 30.22 -9.98 12.48
C THR A 486 29.45 -11.28 12.33
N TRP A 487 29.39 -11.84 11.11
CA TRP A 487 28.57 -13.00 10.73
C TRP A 487 27.06 -12.77 10.93
N GLU A 488 26.61 -11.55 10.67
CA GLU A 488 25.22 -11.12 10.90
C GLU A 488 24.62 -10.42 9.69
N TRP A 489 23.31 -10.56 9.53
CA TRP A 489 22.56 -9.77 8.57
C TRP A 489 22.26 -8.38 9.14
N LYS A 490 22.48 -7.37 8.33
CA LYS A 490 22.10 -5.98 8.56
C LYS A 490 21.02 -5.59 7.58
N PHE A 491 20.13 -4.68 7.98
CA PHE A 491 19.08 -4.20 7.11
C PHE A 491 18.73 -2.75 7.38
N GLU A 492 18.17 -2.10 6.37
CA GLU A 492 17.62 -0.75 6.47
C GLU A 492 16.34 -0.62 5.65
N PHE A 493 15.50 0.33 6.06
CA PHE A 493 14.19 0.57 5.48
C PHE A 493 13.96 2.06 5.23
N VAL A 494 13.44 2.41 4.06
CA VAL A 494 13.01 3.76 3.71
C VAL A 494 11.69 3.75 2.95
N ASN A 495 10.92 4.83 3.05
CA ASN A 495 9.67 5.01 2.30
C ASN A 495 9.89 5.86 1.05
N CYS A 496 9.10 5.59 0.00
CA CYS A 496 8.97 6.44 -1.17
C CYS A 496 7.49 6.67 -1.48
N ALA A 497 7.06 7.93 -1.51
CA ALA A 497 5.65 8.31 -1.66
C ALA A 497 5.43 9.09 -2.96
N LEU A 498 4.47 8.68 -3.78
CA LEU A 498 4.05 9.45 -4.96
C LEU A 498 3.31 10.75 -4.58
N GLY A 499 2.56 10.73 -3.48
CA GLY A 499 1.56 11.72 -3.14
C GLY A 499 0.14 11.27 -3.50
N LYS A 500 -0.86 12.05 -3.12
CA LYS A 500 -2.28 11.67 -3.19
C LYS A 500 -2.79 11.45 -4.62
N GLN A 501 -3.85 10.64 -4.78
CA GLN A 501 -4.45 10.31 -6.09
C GLN A 501 -4.90 11.54 -6.90
N TYR A 502 -5.26 12.65 -6.25
CA TYR A 502 -5.63 13.89 -6.94
C TYR A 502 -4.49 14.47 -7.79
N LEU A 503 -3.23 14.24 -7.39
CA LEU A 503 -2.07 14.61 -8.21
C LEU A 503 -2.10 13.83 -9.54
N TRP A 504 -2.29 12.52 -9.46
CA TRP A 504 -2.36 11.65 -10.64
C TRP A 504 -3.51 12.05 -11.57
N TRP A 505 -4.70 12.27 -11.00
CA TRP A 505 -5.87 12.74 -11.77
C TRP A 505 -5.64 14.11 -12.39
N PHE A 506 -5.09 15.06 -11.64
CA PHE A 506 -4.84 16.41 -12.12
C PHE A 506 -3.94 16.39 -13.36
N VAL A 507 -2.82 15.66 -13.32
CA VAL A 507 -1.90 15.54 -14.46
C VAL A 507 -2.63 14.94 -15.67
N HIS A 508 -3.30 13.80 -15.50
CA HIS A 508 -3.96 13.12 -16.63
C HIS A 508 -5.14 13.92 -17.20
N ILE A 509 -5.87 14.69 -16.38
CA ILE A 509 -6.92 15.60 -16.86
C ILE A 509 -6.31 16.73 -17.69
N ILE A 510 -5.20 17.32 -17.26
CA ILE A 510 -4.48 18.34 -18.03
C ILE A 510 -3.96 17.77 -19.35
N ASP A 511 -3.47 16.53 -19.35
CA ASP A 511 -3.03 15.82 -20.56
C ASP A 511 -4.20 15.61 -21.53
N LEU A 512 -5.36 15.16 -21.03
CA LEU A 512 -6.58 15.00 -21.84
C LEU A 512 -7.08 16.34 -22.41
N ILE A 513 -7.10 17.41 -21.63
CA ILE A 513 -7.45 18.76 -22.09
C ILE A 513 -6.48 19.21 -23.20
N THR A 514 -5.18 18.97 -23.00
CA THR A 514 -4.14 19.35 -23.97
C THR A 514 -4.31 18.59 -25.28
N ILE A 515 -4.50 17.27 -25.24
CA ILE A 515 -4.77 16.44 -26.41
C ILE A 515 -6.06 16.90 -27.12
N GLY A 516 -7.13 17.14 -26.36
CA GLY A 516 -8.39 17.66 -26.91
C GLY A 516 -8.21 19.00 -27.62
N ALA A 517 -7.47 19.94 -27.01
CA ALA A 517 -7.16 21.23 -27.62
C ALA A 517 -6.30 21.10 -28.88
N ILE A 518 -5.35 20.16 -28.93
CA ILE A 518 -4.55 19.85 -30.12
C ILE A 518 -5.47 19.36 -31.24
N LEU A 519 -6.36 18.41 -30.95
CA LEU A 519 -7.30 17.86 -31.93
C LEU A 519 -8.26 18.93 -32.46
N VAL A 520 -8.83 19.76 -31.58
CA VAL A 520 -9.70 20.88 -31.97
C VAL A 520 -8.94 21.87 -32.84
N CYS A 521 -7.70 22.23 -32.49
CA CYS A 521 -6.89 23.12 -33.30
C CYS A 521 -6.57 22.52 -34.69
N ALA A 522 -6.24 21.22 -34.75
CA ALA A 522 -6.00 20.52 -36.01
C ALA A 522 -7.24 20.49 -36.90
N ILE A 523 -8.40 20.11 -36.35
CA ILE A 523 -9.68 20.09 -37.07
C ILE A 523 -10.05 21.50 -37.55
N TRP A 524 -9.92 22.51 -36.68
CA TRP A 524 -10.21 23.90 -37.03
C TRP A 524 -9.34 24.38 -38.20
N ASN A 525 -8.04 24.07 -38.18
CA ASN A 525 -7.13 24.42 -39.28
C ASN A 525 -7.50 23.71 -40.59
N VAL A 526 -7.92 22.43 -40.54
CA VAL A 526 -8.38 21.69 -41.72
C VAL A 526 -9.67 22.30 -42.29
N LEU A 527 -10.64 22.64 -41.43
CA LEU A 527 -11.90 23.27 -41.86
C LEU A 527 -11.67 24.67 -42.44
N LEU A 528 -10.76 25.45 -41.85
CA LEU A 528 -10.33 26.75 -42.39
C LEU A 528 -9.70 26.59 -43.78
N ALA A 529 -8.78 25.63 -43.95
CA ALA A 529 -8.12 25.36 -45.22
C ALA A 529 -9.10 24.86 -46.30
N ALA A 530 -10.13 24.12 -45.91
CA ALA A 530 -11.20 23.66 -46.78
C ALA A 530 -12.26 24.74 -47.08
N GLY A 531 -12.16 25.93 -46.48
CA GLY A 531 -13.13 27.02 -46.64
C GLY A 531 -14.50 26.74 -46.01
N VAL A 532 -14.59 25.76 -45.10
CA VAL A 532 -15.84 25.33 -44.46
C VAL A 532 -16.23 26.27 -43.30
N VAL A 533 -15.24 26.90 -42.67
CA VAL A 533 -15.42 27.85 -41.55
C VAL A 533 -14.61 29.12 -41.78
N GLU A 534 -15.06 30.23 -41.18
CA GLU A 534 -14.31 31.48 -41.14
C GLU A 534 -13.52 31.60 -39.83
N ASP A 535 -12.35 32.26 -39.83
CA ASP A 535 -11.54 32.49 -38.62
C ASP A 535 -12.12 33.63 -37.75
N ARG A 536 -13.38 33.49 -37.36
CA ARG A 536 -14.15 34.43 -36.54
C ARG A 536 -14.95 33.67 -35.49
N TRP A 537 -15.07 34.26 -34.31
CA TRP A 537 -15.89 33.68 -33.25
C TRP A 537 -17.38 33.71 -33.66
N PRO A 538 -18.16 32.66 -33.33
CA PRO A 538 -19.60 32.71 -33.45
C PRO A 538 -20.20 33.92 -32.71
N ALA A 539 -21.24 34.54 -33.28
CA ALA A 539 -21.82 35.79 -32.76
C ALA A 539 -22.24 35.73 -31.28
N PHE A 540 -22.68 34.56 -30.80
CA PHE A 540 -23.04 34.36 -29.39
C PHE A 540 -21.82 34.45 -28.45
N ILE A 541 -20.63 34.00 -28.87
CA ILE A 541 -19.39 34.11 -28.09
C ILE A 541 -18.85 35.53 -28.13
N ALA A 542 -18.92 36.17 -29.31
CA ALA A 542 -18.47 37.56 -29.49
C ALA A 542 -19.21 38.54 -28.55
N SER A 543 -20.53 38.35 -28.36
CA SER A 543 -21.35 39.19 -27.47
C SER A 543 -21.01 39.06 -25.97
N GLY A 544 -20.46 37.93 -25.54
CA GLY A 544 -20.03 37.70 -24.16
C GLY A 544 -18.70 38.37 -23.83
N VAL A 545 -17.77 38.38 -24.78
CA VAL A 545 -16.44 39.02 -24.63
C VAL A 545 -16.56 40.56 -24.60
N GLU A 546 -17.48 41.15 -25.36
CA GLU A 546 -17.75 42.60 -25.30
C GLU A 546 -18.34 43.04 -23.95
N LYS A 547 -19.24 42.24 -23.35
CA LYS A 547 -19.82 42.57 -22.04
C LYS A 547 -18.80 42.56 -20.89
N SER A 548 -17.75 41.73 -20.96
CA SER A 548 -16.68 41.70 -19.96
C SER A 548 -15.68 42.86 -20.09
N ALA A 549 -15.58 43.47 -21.28
CA ALA A 549 -14.70 44.62 -21.53
C ALA A 549 -15.36 45.97 -21.16
N VAL A 550 -16.69 46.02 -21.03
CA VAL A 550 -17.46 47.24 -20.71
C VAL A 550 -17.99 47.15 -19.28
N SER A 551 -17.09 47.23 -18.29
CA SER A 551 -17.44 47.67 -16.93
C SER A 551 -16.40 48.67 -16.46
N PRO A 552 -16.60 49.98 -16.69
CA PRO A 552 -15.73 50.99 -16.10
C PRO A 552 -16.03 51.07 -14.60
N LYS A 553 -14.96 51.02 -13.79
CA LYS A 553 -14.99 51.40 -12.37
C LYS A 553 -15.63 52.79 -12.25
N ALA A 554 -16.77 52.87 -11.55
CA ALA A 554 -17.26 54.14 -11.03
C ALA A 554 -16.34 54.57 -9.88
N GLU A 555 -15.56 55.62 -10.10
CA GLU A 555 -14.93 56.40 -9.03
C GLU A 555 -16.03 57.03 -8.17
N ASN A 556 -16.19 56.53 -6.95
CA ASN A 556 -16.99 57.21 -5.94
C ASN A 556 -16.17 58.35 -5.33
N ASN A 557 -16.38 59.57 -5.85
CA ASN A 557 -16.08 60.81 -5.14
C ASN A 557 -17.05 60.96 -3.96
N VAL A 558 -16.60 60.65 -2.74
CA VAL A 558 -17.30 61.02 -1.52
C VAL A 558 -16.73 62.35 -1.04
N ALA A 559 -17.55 63.39 -1.17
CA ALA A 559 -17.33 64.69 -0.55
C ALA A 559 -17.46 64.58 0.98
N VAL A 560 -16.47 65.07 1.72
CA VAL A 560 -16.53 65.30 3.16
C VAL A 560 -16.68 66.81 3.39
N PRO A 561 -17.77 67.30 4.01
CA PRO A 561 -17.82 68.67 4.50
C PRO A 561 -17.09 68.78 5.84
N GLY A 562 -16.25 69.81 5.96
CA GLY A 562 -15.40 70.06 7.11
C GLY A 562 -16.10 70.58 8.36
N GLY A 563 -15.34 70.57 9.47
CA GLY A 563 -15.72 71.23 10.72
C GLY A 563 -14.69 71.04 11.85
N ASN A 564 -13.77 72.01 11.95
CA ASN A 564 -13.12 72.56 13.16
C ASN A 564 -12.29 71.69 14.12
N SER A 565 -10.97 71.77 13.91
CA SER A 565 -9.93 72.32 14.79
C SER A 565 -10.09 72.46 16.34
N VAL A 566 -8.95 72.12 16.98
CA VAL A 566 -8.20 72.76 18.10
C VAL A 566 -8.14 72.01 19.47
N VAL A 567 -6.87 71.79 19.90
CA VAL A 567 -6.25 71.92 21.25
C VAL A 567 -5.71 70.64 21.91
N LYS A 568 -4.37 70.56 21.89
CA LYS A 568 -3.35 70.23 22.93
C LYS A 568 -3.65 69.32 24.15
N SER A 569 -2.60 68.52 24.39
CA SER A 569 -1.90 68.18 25.65
C SER A 569 -2.55 67.27 26.68
N GLY A 570 -1.79 66.24 27.05
CA GLY A 570 -2.01 65.29 28.13
C GLY A 570 -1.15 64.06 27.89
#